data_AF-A0AA43TZU1-F1
#
_entry.id   AF-A0AA43TZU1-F1
#
_cell.length_a   1.000
_cell.length_b   1.000
_cell.length_c   1.000
_cell.angle_alpha   90.00
_cell.angle_beta   90.00
_cell.angle_gamma   90.00
#
_symmetry.space_group_name_H-M   'P 1'
#
loop_
_entity.id
_entity.type
_entity.pdbx_description
1 polymer ?
#
loop_
_entity_poly.entity_id
_entity_poly.type
_entity_poly.pdbx_seq_one_letter_code
_entity_poly.pdbx_strand_id
1 'polypeptide(L)'
;MSEVTETAPKFAPFFGMAGIAFAMIFGCAGAAYGTAKSGIGIAGVGTFRPDLIMKSLIPVVMAGIIAVYSLVIAVLIAGDMQPPPDQNYPLFK
;
A
#
# COMPACT_ATOMS: atom_id res chain seq x y z
N MET A 1 -34.16 1.61 -17.77
CA MET A 1 -34.46 2.47 -16.60
C MET A 1 -34.61 1.67 -15.29
N SER A 2 -33.97 0.51 -15.10
CA SER A 2 -34.07 -0.23 -13.82
C SER A 2 -33.00 -1.31 -13.62
N GLU A 3 -31.74 -1.07 -14.00
CA GLU A 3 -30.63 -1.97 -13.56
C GLU A 3 -29.46 -1.20 -12.91
N VAL A 4 -29.54 0.14 -12.87
CA VAL A 4 -28.42 1.02 -12.47
C VAL A 4 -28.31 1.20 -10.95
N THR A 5 -29.21 0.62 -10.13
CA THR A 5 -29.28 0.95 -8.70
C THR A 5 -29.07 -0.23 -7.75
N GLU A 6 -29.24 -1.49 -8.17
CA GLU A 6 -29.21 -2.62 -7.22
C GLU A 6 -27.77 -3.07 -6.88
N THR A 7 -26.86 -3.04 -7.86
CA THR A 7 -25.47 -3.52 -7.69
C THR A 7 -24.43 -2.41 -7.53
N ALA A 8 -24.78 -1.17 -7.85
CA ALA A 8 -23.89 0.01 -7.80
C ALA A 8 -24.52 1.16 -6.99
N PRO A 9 -24.64 1.03 -5.65
CA PRO A 9 -25.17 2.10 -4.82
C PRO A 9 -24.23 3.31 -4.81
N LYS A 10 -24.77 4.52 -4.56
CA LYS A 10 -23.98 5.78 -4.53
C LYS A 10 -22.84 5.78 -3.51
N PHE A 11 -22.88 4.90 -2.51
CA PHE A 11 -21.82 4.73 -1.51
C PHE A 11 -20.74 3.71 -1.94
N ALA A 12 -20.86 3.04 -3.08
CA ALA A 12 -19.86 2.06 -3.54
C ALA A 12 -18.43 2.65 -3.65
N PRO A 13 -18.23 3.89 -4.14
CA PRO A 13 -16.91 4.51 -4.17
C PRO A 13 -16.30 4.77 -2.78
N PHE A 14 -17.11 4.89 -1.72
CA PHE A 14 -16.62 5.06 -0.35
C PHE A 14 -15.80 3.85 0.10
N PHE A 15 -16.28 2.64 -0.22
CA PHE A 15 -15.56 1.40 0.13
C PHE A 15 -14.31 1.19 -0.74
N GLY A 16 -14.34 1.60 -2.01
CA GLY A 16 -13.14 1.57 -2.88
C GLY A 16 -12.04 2.51 -2.37
N MET A 17 -12.40 3.76 -2.05
CA MET A 17 -11.48 4.75 -1.47
C MET A 17 -10.98 4.33 -0.08
N ALA A 18 -11.85 3.74 0.75
CA ALA A 18 -11.43 3.18 2.05
C ALA A 18 -10.42 2.03 1.86
N GLY A 19 -10.63 1.15 0.88
CA GLY A 19 -9.68 0.09 0.52
C GLY A 19 -8.30 0.62 0.15
N ILE A 20 -8.24 1.68 -0.67
CA ILE A 20 -6.98 2.37 -1.01
C ILE A 20 -6.30 2.92 0.25
N ALA A 21 -7.06 3.60 1.10
CA ALA A 21 -6.51 4.18 2.33
C ALA A 21 -5.93 3.10 3.25
N PHE A 22 -6.66 2.00 3.48
CA PHE A 22 -6.17 0.90 4.32
C PHE A 22 -4.96 0.18 3.71
N ALA A 23 -4.96 -0.07 2.40
CA ALA A 23 -3.84 -0.70 1.71
C ALA A 23 -2.54 0.10 1.89
N MET A 24 -2.62 1.42 1.77
CA MET A 24 -1.48 2.32 1.96
C MET A 24 -1.06 2.45 3.42
N ILE A 25 -2.01 2.67 4.34
CA ILE A 25 -1.69 2.88 5.77
C ILE A 25 -0.97 1.66 6.35
N PHE A 26 -1.54 0.46 6.18
CA PHE A 26 -0.94 -0.74 6.75
C PHE A 26 0.34 -1.15 6.03
N GLY A 27 0.41 -0.94 4.72
CA GLY A 27 1.62 -1.16 3.93
C GLY A 27 2.79 -0.30 4.37
N CYS A 28 2.56 1.01 4.43
CA CYS A 28 3.56 1.99 4.85
C CYS A 28 3.93 1.82 6.32
N ALA A 29 2.97 1.50 7.20
CA ALA A 29 3.26 1.24 8.62
C ALA A 29 4.19 0.02 8.80
N GLY A 30 3.92 -1.08 8.07
CA GLY A 30 4.78 -2.26 8.07
C GLY A 30 6.19 -1.97 7.57
N ALA A 31 6.31 -1.26 6.44
CA ALA A 31 7.58 -0.85 5.86
C ALA A 31 8.38 0.09 6.78
N ALA A 32 7.70 1.06 7.41
CA ALA A 32 8.30 1.99 8.36
C ALA A 32 8.83 1.26 9.60
N TYR A 33 8.05 0.32 10.16
CA TYR A 33 8.48 -0.47 11.30
C TYR A 33 9.69 -1.36 10.98
N GLY A 34 9.65 -2.08 9.85
CA GLY A 34 10.77 -2.92 9.39
C GLY A 34 12.04 -2.10 9.17
N THR A 35 11.91 -0.90 8.60
CA THR A 35 13.02 0.03 8.39
C THR A 35 13.57 0.56 9.71
N ALA A 36 12.71 0.96 10.65
CA ALA A 36 13.13 1.49 11.95
C ALA A 36 13.92 0.45 12.77
N LYS A 37 13.43 -0.79 12.86
CA LYS A 37 14.10 -1.85 13.62
C LYS A 37 15.41 -2.28 12.98
N SER A 38 15.44 -2.40 11.65
CA SER A 38 16.67 -2.72 10.92
C SER A 38 17.69 -1.59 11.05
N GLY A 39 17.25 -0.33 10.99
CA GLY A 39 18.11 0.85 11.15
C GLY A 39 18.79 0.94 12.52
N ILE A 40 18.08 0.62 13.61
CA ILE A 40 18.68 0.57 14.95
C ILE A 40 19.80 -0.48 15.01
N GLY A 41 19.57 -1.67 14.42
CA GLY A 41 20.59 -2.73 14.37
C GLY A 41 21.81 -2.33 13.54
N ILE A 42 21.60 -1.70 12.38
CA ILE A 42 22.70 -1.24 11.50
C ILE A 42 23.51 -0.14 12.17
N ALA A 43 22.86 0.83 12.83
CA ALA A 43 23.55 1.90 13.56
C ALA A 43 24.36 1.34 14.74
N GLY A 44 23.84 0.31 15.42
CA GLY A 44 24.55 -0.37 16.50
C GLY A 44 25.77 -1.17 16.03
N VAL A 45 25.68 -1.85 14.88
CA VAL A 45 26.82 -2.61 14.32
C VAL A 45 27.84 -1.70 13.63
N GLY A 46 27.40 -0.59 13.05
CA GLY A 46 28.23 0.33 12.28
C GLY A 46 29.33 1.03 13.10
N THR A 47 29.15 1.15 14.42
CA THR A 47 30.17 1.69 15.32
C THR A 47 31.32 0.71 15.58
N PHE A 48 31.07 -0.60 15.50
CA PHE A 48 32.07 -1.65 15.77
C PHE A 48 32.69 -2.24 14.50
N ARG A 49 31.88 -2.49 13.46
CA ARG A 49 32.28 -3.16 12.22
C ARG A 49 31.64 -2.46 11.01
N PRO A 50 32.20 -1.32 10.56
CA PRO A 50 31.64 -0.54 9.45
C PRO A 50 31.62 -1.30 8.12
N ASP A 51 32.52 -2.27 7.93
CA ASP A 51 32.59 -3.11 6.72
C ASP A 51 31.29 -3.91 6.46
N LEU A 52 30.51 -4.16 7.52
CA LEU A 52 29.28 -4.95 7.45
C LEU A 52 28.03 -4.11 7.14
N ILE A 53 28.13 -2.78 7.11
CA ILE A 53 26.98 -1.88 6.90
C ILE A 53 26.32 -2.15 5.54
N MET A 54 27.12 -2.24 4.48
CA MET A 54 26.61 -2.45 3.12
C MET A 54 25.81 -3.76 2.96
N LYS A 55 26.28 -4.86 3.56
CA LYS A 55 25.56 -6.14 3.55
C LYS A 55 24.32 -6.11 4.44
N SER A 56 24.35 -5.32 5.50
CA SER A 56 23.24 -5.19 6.45
C SER A 56 22.10 -4.31 5.96
N LEU A 57 22.19 -3.71 4.76
CA LEU A 57 21.10 -2.94 4.15
C LEU A 57 20.01 -3.81 3.50
N ILE A 58 20.28 -5.11 3.25
CA ILE A 58 19.31 -6.02 2.63
C ILE A 58 17.94 -6.03 3.36
N PRO A 59 17.85 -6.11 4.70
CA PRO A 59 16.58 -6.05 5.42
C PRO A 59 15.81 -4.74 5.22
N VAL A 60 16.50 -3.60 5.06
CA VAL A 60 15.86 -2.30 4.79
C VAL A 60 15.22 -2.30 3.41
N VAL A 61 15.92 -2.84 2.41
CA VAL A 61 15.36 -2.98 1.04
C VAL A 61 14.15 -3.92 1.05
N MET A 62 14.20 -5.01 1.80
CA MET A 62 13.08 -5.96 1.94
C MET A 62 11.87 -5.34 2.67
N ALA A 63 12.08 -4.40 3.59
CA ALA A 63 10.98 -3.61 4.15
C ALA A 63 10.41 -2.61 3.12
N GLY A 64 11.27 -2.03 2.29
CA GLY A 64 10.89 -1.09 1.22
C GLY A 64 9.99 -1.69 0.14
N ILE A 65 10.24 -2.94 -0.28
CA ILE A 65 9.40 -3.61 -1.30
C ILE A 65 7.94 -3.79 -0.84
N ILE A 66 7.69 -3.89 0.47
CA ILE A 66 6.33 -3.99 1.03
C ILE A 66 5.53 -2.71 0.74
N ALA A 67 6.16 -1.54 0.86
CA ALA A 67 5.51 -0.28 0.53
C ALA A 67 5.15 -0.19 -0.96
N VAL A 68 6.01 -0.73 -1.83
CA VAL A 68 5.75 -0.77 -3.28
C VAL A 68 4.57 -1.68 -3.60
N TYR A 69 4.44 -2.84 -2.95
CA TYR A 69 3.29 -3.72 -3.15
C TYR A 69 1.97 -3.04 -2.78
N SER A 70 1.92 -2.33 -1.67
CA SER A 70 0.74 -1.55 -1.28
C SER A 70 0.41 -0.43 -2.26
N LEU A 71 1.44 0.27 -2.77
CA LEU A 71 1.25 1.30 -3.79
C LEU A 71 0.66 0.71 -5.08
N VAL A 72 1.17 -0.43 -5.54
CA VAL A 72 0.64 -1.09 -6.75
C VAL A 72 -0.83 -1.45 -6.57
N ILE A 73 -1.21 -2.02 -5.42
CA ILE A 73 -2.61 -2.34 -5.12
C ILE A 73 -3.48 -1.08 -5.12
N ALA A 74 -3.02 0.00 -4.48
CA ALA A 74 -3.74 1.27 -4.44
C ALA A 74 -3.96 1.86 -5.85
N VAL A 75 -2.93 1.82 -6.70
CA VAL A 75 -3.01 2.33 -8.08
C VAL A 75 -3.93 1.50 -8.95
N LEU A 76 -3.95 0.17 -8.79
CA LEU A 76 -4.88 -0.71 -9.52
C LEU A 76 -6.33 -0.40 -9.15
N ILE A 77 -6.63 -0.26 -7.85
CA ILE A 77 -7.99 0.10 -7.40
C ILE A 77 -8.38 1.50 -7.87
N ALA A 78 -7.45 2.46 -7.85
CA ALA A 78 -7.71 3.81 -8.36
C ALA A 78 -7.95 3.83 -9.88
N GLY A 79 -7.27 2.98 -10.63
CA GLY A 79 -7.44 2.84 -12.08
C GLY A 79 -8.80 2.25 -12.46
N ASP A 80 -9.38 1.40 -11.62
CA ASP A 80 -10.71 0.83 -11.81
C ASP A 80 -11.85 1.77 -11.35
N MET A 81 -11.55 2.91 -10.72
CA MET A 81 -12.53 3.91 -10.29
C MET A 81 -12.63 5.06 -11.29
N GLN A 82 -13.59 4.98 -12.22
CA GLN A 82 -13.91 6.07 -13.15
C GLN A 82 -15.09 6.94 -12.64
N PRO A 83 -15.05 8.28 -12.80
CA PRO A 83 -16.22 9.12 -12.58
C PRO A 83 -17.33 8.87 -13.64
N PRO A 84 -18.62 8.97 -13.27
CA PRO A 84 -19.74 8.95 -14.25
C PRO A 84 -19.56 10.09 -15.28
N PRO A 85 -19.76 9.87 -16.60
CA PRO A 85 -20.71 8.95 -17.23
C PRO A 85 -20.10 7.65 -17.80
N ASP A 86 -18.79 7.43 -17.65
CA ASP A 86 -18.08 6.40 -18.42
C ASP A 86 -18.10 5.01 -17.79
N GLN A 87 -18.20 4.89 -16.45
CA GLN A 87 -18.36 3.60 -15.77
C GLN A 87 -19.21 3.71 -14.49
N ASN A 88 -20.02 2.68 -14.25
CA ASN A 88 -20.75 2.48 -13.00
C ASN A 88 -19.90 1.55 -12.12
N TYR A 89 -19.42 2.00 -10.95
CA TYR A 89 -18.58 1.20 -10.06
C TYR A 89 -19.44 0.22 -9.25
N PRO A 90 -19.48 -1.09 -9.59
CA PRO A 90 -20.34 -2.04 -8.90
C PRO A 90 -19.69 -2.48 -7.59
N LEU A 91 -20.48 -2.66 -6.54
CA LEU A 91 -19.99 -3.16 -5.24
C LEU A 91 -19.67 -4.66 -5.29
N PHE A 92 -20.34 -5.38 -6.17
CA PHE A 92 -20.19 -6.82 -6.39
C PHE A 92 -19.92 -7.08 -7.87
N LYS A 93 -19.08 -8.08 -8.16
CA LYS A 93 -18.81 -8.52 -9.54
C LYS A 93 -19.88 -9.50 -10.00
#